data_AF-A0AA37D2S2-F1
#
_entry.id   AF-A0AA37D2S2-F1
#
_cell.length_a   1.000
_cell.length_b   1.000
_cell.length_c   1.000
_cell.angle_alpha   90.00
_cell.angle_beta   90.00
_cell.angle_gamma   90.00
#
_symmetry.space_group_name_H-M   'P 1'
#
loop_
_entity.id
_entity.type
_entity.pdbx_description
1 polymer ?
#
loop_
_entity_poly.entity_id
_entity_poly.type
_entity_poly.pdbx_seq_one_letter_code
_entity_poly.pdbx_strand_id
1 'polypeptide(L)'
;MPYDLFAPSLAHDDDEDVSELAISSAVIQPGTLRELSTHTNVVQRVAVARHPLTPMNVLIFLSTDVDRHVRANVARNPTTPLSVLNTLSLDEAEDVRVGIAGNPKVSPALLIQLLERTNHDDIRVLAAAAGNHTLPSNMLVQFVSDERRLIRMSAASNPLLKIEQINELLLDRDEYVRKALMENPALHGSLSMCSVDALL
;
A
#
# COMPACT_ATOMS: atom_id res chain seq x y z
N MET A 1 20.61 22.92 -12.20
CA MET A 1 21.09 21.52 -12.22
C MET A 1 20.74 20.95 -13.59
N PRO A 2 21.68 20.40 -14.38
CA PRO A 2 21.43 20.01 -15.77
C PRO A 2 20.74 18.65 -15.95
N TYR A 3 20.52 17.89 -14.87
CA TYR A 3 19.84 16.59 -14.93
C TYR A 3 18.35 16.69 -15.27
N ASP A 4 17.72 17.85 -15.06
CA ASP A 4 16.29 18.06 -15.31
C ASP A 4 15.91 18.09 -16.80
N LEU A 5 16.91 18.28 -17.69
CA LEU A 5 16.68 18.38 -19.14
C LEU A 5 16.58 17.02 -19.85
N PHE A 6 17.12 15.95 -19.27
CA PHE A 6 17.19 14.62 -19.92
C PHE A 6 16.11 13.65 -19.44
N ALA A 7 15.42 13.95 -18.33
CA ALA A 7 14.39 13.06 -17.78
C ALA A 7 13.27 12.71 -18.80
N PRO A 8 12.77 13.63 -19.64
CA PRO A 8 11.75 13.29 -20.64
C PRO A 8 12.26 12.35 -21.74
N SER A 9 13.52 12.47 -22.18
CA SER A 9 14.09 11.59 -23.20
C SER A 9 14.39 10.20 -22.66
N LEU A 10 14.88 10.10 -21.42
CA LEU A 10 15.16 8.82 -20.76
C LEU A 10 13.88 8.04 -20.43
N ALA A 11 12.74 8.72 -20.29
CA ALA A 11 11.45 8.03 -20.11
C ALA A 11 11.05 7.18 -21.34
N HIS A 12 11.63 7.48 -22.50
CA HIS A 12 11.42 6.76 -23.77
C HIS A 12 12.60 5.84 -24.12
N ASP A 13 13.48 5.56 -23.17
CA ASP A 13 14.59 4.63 -23.40
C ASP A 13 14.07 3.21 -23.70
N ASP A 14 14.77 2.51 -24.59
CA ASP A 14 14.47 1.12 -24.96
C ASP A 14 14.75 0.16 -23.79
N ASP A 15 15.67 0.55 -22.89
CA ASP A 15 15.95 -0.18 -21.67
C ASP A 15 14.86 0.09 -20.62
N GLU A 16 14.16 -0.98 -20.21
CA GLU A 16 13.01 -0.89 -19.30
C GLU A 16 13.41 -0.35 -17.93
N ASP A 17 14.59 -0.68 -17.42
CA ASP A 17 15.08 -0.22 -16.12
C ASP A 17 15.39 1.29 -16.19
N VAL A 18 16.01 1.74 -17.28
CA VAL A 18 16.29 3.17 -17.50
C VAL A 18 14.99 3.96 -17.62
N SER A 19 14.03 3.46 -18.41
CA SER A 19 12.73 4.09 -18.59
C SER A 19 11.94 4.14 -17.28
N GLU A 20 11.89 3.04 -16.52
CA GLU A 20 11.20 2.98 -15.23
C GLU A 20 11.80 3.96 -14.21
N LEU A 21 13.14 4.01 -14.11
CA LEU A 21 13.84 4.95 -13.25
C LEU A 21 13.55 6.40 -13.64
N ALA A 22 13.56 6.71 -14.93
CA ALA A 22 13.22 8.04 -15.43
C ALA A 22 11.78 8.42 -15.05
N ILE A 23 10.80 7.54 -15.29
CA ILE A 23 9.38 7.75 -14.96
C ILE A 23 9.17 7.93 -13.46
N SER A 24 9.94 7.23 -12.63
CA SER A 24 9.84 7.32 -11.17
C SER A 24 10.35 8.65 -10.60
N SER A 25 11.05 9.47 -11.40
CA SER A 25 11.63 10.73 -10.96
C SER A 25 10.58 11.86 -10.86
N ALA A 26 10.68 12.67 -9.81
CA ALA A 26 9.75 13.78 -9.54
C ALA A 26 9.79 14.94 -10.56
N VAL A 27 10.66 14.85 -11.58
CA VAL A 27 10.88 15.89 -12.60
C VAL A 27 10.07 15.63 -13.87
N ILE A 28 9.49 14.43 -14.00
CA ILE A 28 8.64 14.06 -15.14
C ILE A 28 7.44 15.01 -15.24
N GLN A 29 7.21 15.54 -16.44
CA GLN A 29 6.08 16.42 -16.70
C GLN A 29 4.76 15.62 -16.80
N PRO A 30 3.62 16.17 -16.33
CA PRO A 30 2.32 15.53 -16.46
C PRO A 30 1.94 15.12 -17.89
N GLY A 31 2.44 15.85 -18.91
CA GLY A 31 2.25 15.52 -20.32
C GLY A 31 2.91 14.19 -20.69
N THR A 32 4.14 13.96 -20.25
CA THR A 32 4.88 12.71 -20.47
C THR A 32 4.21 11.53 -19.77
N LEU A 33 3.71 11.70 -18.54
CA LEU A 33 2.94 10.64 -17.87
C LEU A 33 1.68 10.25 -18.65
N ARG A 34 1.01 11.22 -19.27
CA ARG A 34 -0.17 10.95 -20.11
C ARG A 34 0.21 10.16 -21.36
N GLU A 35 1.27 10.53 -22.05
CA GLU A 35 1.77 9.83 -23.22
C GLU A 35 2.14 8.37 -22.88
N LEU A 36 2.93 8.18 -21.83
CA LEU A 36 3.39 6.85 -21.41
C LEU A 36 2.26 5.99 -20.85
N SER A 37 1.15 6.59 -20.40
CA SER A 37 -0.02 5.83 -19.95
C SER A 37 -0.69 5.01 -21.06
N THR A 38 -0.45 5.34 -22.33
CA THR A 38 -0.95 4.58 -23.49
C THR A 38 0.13 3.75 -24.18
N HIS A 39 1.32 3.66 -23.59
CA HIS A 39 2.44 2.92 -24.20
C HIS A 39 2.15 1.42 -24.23
N THR A 40 2.67 0.71 -25.24
CA THR A 40 2.47 -0.74 -25.39
C THR A 40 3.16 -1.52 -24.26
N ASN A 41 4.29 -1.01 -23.77
CA ASN A 41 5.04 -1.59 -22.66
C ASN A 41 4.27 -1.47 -21.33
N VAL A 42 3.96 -2.62 -20.73
CA VAL A 42 3.26 -2.73 -19.45
C VAL A 42 4.08 -2.11 -18.31
N VAL A 43 5.40 -2.29 -18.31
CA VAL A 43 6.31 -1.76 -17.26
C VAL A 43 6.22 -0.25 -17.18
N GLN A 44 6.20 0.44 -18.33
CA GLN A 44 6.03 1.88 -18.38
C GLN A 44 4.66 2.33 -17.87
N ARG A 45 3.58 1.64 -18.26
CA ARG A 45 2.22 1.94 -17.74
C ARG A 45 2.12 1.69 -16.23
N VAL A 46 2.78 0.66 -15.72
CA VAL A 46 2.92 0.38 -14.29
C VAL A 46 3.67 1.52 -13.58
N ALA A 47 4.78 1.97 -14.15
CA ALA A 47 5.57 3.07 -13.59
C ALA A 47 4.74 4.36 -13.52
N VAL A 48 3.98 4.68 -14.58
CA VAL A 48 3.02 5.80 -14.58
C VAL A 48 1.94 5.60 -13.51
N ALA A 49 1.32 4.43 -13.42
CA ALA A 49 0.29 4.16 -12.40
C ALA A 49 0.81 4.32 -10.96
N ARG A 50 2.08 3.95 -10.72
CA ARG A 50 2.73 4.02 -9.42
C ARG A 50 3.20 5.43 -9.06
N HIS A 51 3.46 6.29 -10.05
CA HIS A 51 4.06 7.59 -9.82
C HIS A 51 3.16 8.52 -8.97
N PRO A 52 3.68 9.14 -7.89
CA PRO A 52 2.86 9.87 -6.91
C PRO A 52 2.25 11.17 -7.46
N LEU A 53 2.76 11.69 -8.58
CA LEU A 53 2.22 12.90 -9.22
C LEU A 53 1.39 12.59 -10.47
N THR A 54 1.03 11.33 -10.68
CA THR A 54 0.20 10.96 -11.85
C THR A 54 -1.14 11.67 -11.79
N PRO A 55 -1.51 12.43 -12.84
CA PRO A 55 -2.76 13.16 -12.85
C PRO A 55 -3.97 12.23 -12.65
N MET A 56 -4.99 12.71 -11.93
CA MET A 56 -6.19 11.91 -11.64
C MET A 56 -6.86 11.36 -12.89
N ASN A 57 -6.90 12.13 -13.99
CA ASN A 57 -7.49 11.66 -15.24
C ASN A 57 -6.70 10.53 -15.91
N VAL A 58 -5.38 10.47 -15.68
CA VAL A 58 -4.53 9.35 -16.13
C VAL A 58 -4.76 8.12 -15.25
N LEU A 59 -4.87 8.30 -13.92
CA LEU A 59 -5.22 7.19 -13.01
C LEU A 59 -6.61 6.60 -13.31
N ILE A 60 -7.59 7.45 -13.66
CA ILE A 60 -8.92 7.01 -14.09
C ILE A 60 -8.79 6.15 -15.35
N PHE A 61 -8.02 6.59 -16.34
CA PHE A 61 -7.79 5.83 -17.58
C PHE A 61 -7.11 4.47 -17.30
N LEU A 62 -6.01 4.48 -16.54
CA LEU A 62 -5.26 3.27 -16.20
C LEU A 62 -6.02 2.31 -15.28
N SER A 63 -7.06 2.77 -14.58
CA SER A 63 -7.90 1.89 -13.77
C SER A 63 -8.68 0.86 -14.58
N THR A 64 -8.83 1.08 -15.89
CA THR A 64 -9.44 0.15 -16.84
C THR A 64 -8.44 -0.59 -17.70
N ASP A 65 -7.14 -0.53 -17.39
CA ASP A 65 -6.10 -1.22 -18.15
C ASP A 65 -6.35 -2.72 -18.17
N VAL A 66 -6.04 -3.37 -19.29
CA VAL A 66 -6.18 -4.82 -19.45
C VAL A 66 -5.27 -5.58 -18.49
N ASP A 67 -4.12 -5.01 -18.16
CA ASP A 67 -3.13 -5.61 -17.28
C ASP A 67 -3.44 -5.35 -15.81
N ARG A 68 -3.57 -6.44 -15.03
CA ARG A 68 -3.88 -6.37 -13.60
C ARG A 68 -2.80 -5.66 -12.78
N HIS A 69 -1.53 -5.70 -13.20
CA HIS A 69 -0.44 -5.04 -12.48
C HIS A 69 -0.52 -3.53 -12.65
N VAL A 70 -0.96 -3.03 -13.81
CA VAL A 70 -1.26 -1.61 -14.00
C VAL A 70 -2.40 -1.21 -13.05
N ARG A 71 -3.53 -1.93 -13.08
CA ARG A 71 -4.67 -1.66 -12.19
C ARG A 71 -4.31 -1.74 -10.71
N ALA A 72 -3.46 -2.69 -10.31
CA ALA A 72 -2.99 -2.84 -8.93
C ALA A 72 -2.13 -1.64 -8.48
N ASN A 73 -1.31 -1.08 -9.37
CA ASN A 73 -0.54 0.11 -9.05
C ASN A 73 -1.42 1.37 -8.99
N VAL A 74 -2.48 1.46 -9.82
CA VAL A 74 -3.52 2.48 -9.63
C VAL A 74 -4.18 2.31 -8.26
N ALA A 75 -4.55 1.09 -7.87
CA ALA A 75 -5.15 0.81 -6.56
C ALA A 75 -4.23 1.18 -5.39
N ARG A 76 -2.91 1.03 -5.52
CA ARG A 76 -1.92 1.40 -4.48
C ARG A 76 -1.61 2.90 -4.42
N ASN A 77 -1.83 3.63 -5.50
CA ASN A 77 -1.39 5.01 -5.58
C ASN A 77 -2.17 5.90 -4.58
N PRO A 78 -1.48 6.67 -3.70
CA PRO A 78 -2.12 7.49 -2.66
C PRO A 78 -2.90 8.68 -3.23
N THR A 79 -2.77 8.98 -4.52
CA THR A 79 -3.51 10.06 -5.19
C THR A 79 -4.75 9.56 -5.94
N THR A 80 -4.98 8.24 -6.00
CA THR A 80 -6.11 7.65 -6.69
C THR A 80 -7.44 8.17 -6.14
N PRO A 81 -8.36 8.64 -7.02
CA PRO A 81 -9.67 9.10 -6.59
C PRO A 81 -10.47 8.00 -5.89
N LEU A 82 -11.26 8.38 -4.87
CA LEU A 82 -12.13 7.43 -4.15
C LEU A 82 -13.10 6.69 -5.08
N SER A 83 -13.63 7.35 -6.12
CA SER A 83 -14.50 6.70 -7.10
C SER A 83 -13.81 5.55 -7.83
N VAL A 84 -12.52 5.70 -8.15
CA VAL A 84 -11.70 4.66 -8.77
C VAL A 84 -11.42 3.53 -7.78
N LEU A 85 -11.10 3.85 -6.52
CA LEU A 85 -10.91 2.82 -5.48
C LEU A 85 -12.18 1.99 -5.25
N ASN A 86 -13.37 2.62 -5.27
CA ASN A 86 -14.63 1.91 -5.16
C ASN A 86 -14.82 0.92 -6.32
N THR A 87 -14.56 1.33 -7.56
CA THR A 87 -14.65 0.43 -8.72
C THR A 87 -13.64 -0.72 -8.62
N LEU A 88 -12.37 -0.41 -8.34
CA LEU A 88 -11.29 -1.42 -8.25
C LEU A 88 -11.43 -2.36 -7.04
N SER A 89 -12.22 -2.00 -6.02
CA SER A 89 -12.52 -2.92 -4.90
C SER A 89 -13.29 -4.17 -5.33
N LEU A 90 -13.93 -4.12 -6.50
CA LEU A 90 -14.67 -5.22 -7.12
C LEU A 90 -13.82 -6.03 -8.12
N ASP A 91 -12.53 -5.69 -8.28
CA ASP A 91 -11.66 -6.36 -9.24
C ASP A 91 -11.41 -7.82 -8.85
N GLU A 92 -11.47 -8.70 -9.85
CA GLU A 92 -11.26 -10.14 -9.67
C GLU A 92 -9.80 -10.48 -9.35
N ALA A 93 -8.85 -9.64 -9.75
CA ALA A 93 -7.44 -9.87 -9.49
C ALA A 93 -7.09 -9.56 -8.02
N GLU A 94 -6.57 -10.57 -7.32
CA GLU A 94 -6.10 -10.43 -5.93
C GLU A 94 -5.08 -9.28 -5.79
N ASP A 95 -4.16 -9.13 -6.75
CA ASP A 95 -3.15 -8.05 -6.74
C ASP A 95 -3.76 -6.65 -6.64
N VAL A 96 -4.92 -6.45 -7.28
CA VAL A 96 -5.67 -5.19 -7.26
C VAL A 96 -6.34 -5.00 -5.89
N ARG A 97 -7.00 -6.05 -5.37
CA ARG A 97 -7.60 -6.02 -4.02
C ARG A 97 -6.57 -5.78 -2.92
N VAL A 98 -5.38 -6.36 -3.03
CA VAL A 98 -4.23 -6.07 -2.14
C VAL A 98 -3.88 -4.58 -2.20
N GLY A 99 -3.88 -4.00 -3.40
CA GLY A 99 -3.64 -2.57 -3.59
C GLY A 99 -4.66 -1.69 -2.88
N ILE A 100 -5.95 -2.05 -2.97
CA ILE A 100 -7.03 -1.34 -2.26
C ILE A 100 -6.87 -1.49 -0.73
N ALA A 101 -6.66 -2.72 -0.25
CA ALA A 101 -6.52 -3.01 1.17
C ALA A 101 -5.36 -2.24 1.83
N GLY A 102 -4.26 -2.05 1.10
CA GLY A 102 -3.09 -1.28 1.56
C GLY A 102 -3.12 0.22 1.25
N ASN A 103 -4.14 0.73 0.54
CA ASN A 103 -4.15 2.15 0.15
C ASN A 103 -4.44 3.06 1.36
N PRO A 104 -3.62 4.09 1.64
CA PRO A 104 -3.82 4.98 2.79
C PRO A 104 -5.07 5.88 2.68
N LYS A 105 -5.66 6.03 1.49
CA LYS A 105 -6.89 6.79 1.26
C LYS A 105 -8.16 5.94 1.26
N VAL A 106 -8.06 4.62 1.37
CA VAL A 106 -9.26 3.77 1.43
C VAL A 106 -10.12 4.20 2.62
N SER A 107 -11.43 4.32 2.44
CA SER A 107 -12.30 4.63 3.57
C SER A 107 -12.48 3.39 4.45
N PRO A 108 -12.71 3.54 5.77
CA PRO A 108 -13.02 2.38 6.62
C PRO A 108 -14.20 1.57 6.10
N ALA A 109 -15.23 2.23 5.57
CA ALA A 109 -16.40 1.57 4.99
C ALA A 109 -16.05 0.71 3.76
N LEU A 110 -15.21 1.23 2.86
CA LEU A 110 -14.76 0.48 1.68
C LEU A 110 -13.85 -0.69 2.06
N LEU A 111 -12.98 -0.49 3.06
CA LEU A 111 -12.11 -1.55 3.58
C LEU A 111 -12.93 -2.69 4.22
N ILE A 112 -13.96 -2.36 5.00
CA ILE A 112 -14.90 -3.35 5.55
C ILE A 112 -15.56 -4.14 4.42
N GLN A 113 -16.15 -3.45 3.42
CA GLN A 113 -16.83 -4.11 2.30
C GLN A 113 -15.90 -5.03 1.49
N LEU A 114 -14.64 -4.64 1.34
CA LEU A 114 -13.62 -5.49 0.71
C LEU A 114 -13.38 -6.75 1.55
N LEU A 115 -13.16 -6.59 2.87
CA LEU A 115 -12.88 -7.69 3.78
C LEU A 115 -14.05 -8.66 3.93
N GLU A 116 -15.30 -8.19 3.94
CA GLU A 116 -16.51 -9.03 3.98
C GLU A 116 -16.62 -10.00 2.80
N ARG A 117 -15.98 -9.68 1.67
CA ARG A 117 -15.95 -10.52 0.45
C ARG A 117 -14.63 -11.24 0.26
N THR A 118 -13.65 -10.98 1.11
CA THR A 118 -12.31 -11.55 1.02
C THR A 118 -12.33 -12.96 1.61
N ASN A 119 -11.81 -13.94 0.86
CA ASN A 119 -11.69 -15.29 1.38
C ASN A 119 -10.67 -15.30 2.52
N HIS A 120 -10.88 -16.15 3.52
CA HIS A 120 -9.91 -16.39 4.58
C HIS A 120 -8.53 -16.79 4.00
N ASP A 121 -8.48 -17.47 2.85
CA ASP A 121 -7.21 -17.87 2.23
C ASP A 121 -6.53 -16.75 1.41
N ASP A 122 -7.17 -15.59 1.22
CA ASP A 122 -6.59 -14.40 0.56
C ASP A 122 -5.66 -13.64 1.54
N ILE A 123 -4.64 -14.34 2.05
CA ILE A 123 -3.75 -13.86 3.13
C ILE A 123 -3.12 -12.51 2.77
N ARG A 124 -2.80 -12.26 1.50
CA ARG A 124 -2.17 -11.00 1.07
C ARG A 124 -3.11 -9.81 1.23
N VAL A 125 -4.40 -9.98 0.95
CA VAL A 125 -5.41 -8.93 1.14
C VAL A 125 -5.60 -8.64 2.62
N LEU A 126 -5.74 -9.70 3.44
CA LEU A 126 -5.90 -9.58 4.88
C LEU A 126 -4.68 -8.91 5.55
N ALA A 127 -3.47 -9.32 5.16
CA ALA A 127 -2.23 -8.73 5.66
C ALA A 127 -2.08 -7.26 5.25
N ALA A 128 -2.41 -6.90 4.00
CA ALA A 128 -2.40 -5.51 3.56
C ALA A 128 -3.38 -4.64 4.37
N ALA A 129 -4.58 -5.16 4.64
CA ALA A 129 -5.56 -4.48 5.50
C ALA A 129 -5.07 -4.35 6.95
N ALA A 130 -4.39 -5.38 7.48
CA ALA A 130 -3.86 -5.39 8.84
C ALA A 130 -2.85 -4.27 9.10
N GLY A 131 -2.03 -3.92 8.12
CA GLY A 131 -1.11 -2.77 8.22
C GLY A 131 -1.76 -1.41 7.94
N ASN A 132 -3.02 -1.36 7.51
CA ASN A 132 -3.67 -0.12 7.11
C ASN A 132 -4.21 0.66 8.32
N HIS A 133 -3.85 1.94 8.44
CA HIS A 133 -4.30 2.82 9.53
C HIS A 133 -5.80 3.19 9.45
N THR A 134 -6.52 2.74 8.43
CA THR A 134 -7.97 2.93 8.29
C THR A 134 -8.77 1.73 8.79
N LEU A 135 -8.08 0.63 9.15
CA LEU A 135 -8.71 -0.57 9.66
C LEU A 135 -9.45 -0.29 10.99
N PRO A 136 -10.75 -0.59 11.07
CA PRO A 136 -11.50 -0.53 12.33
C PRO A 136 -10.85 -1.33 13.46
N SER A 137 -10.83 -0.75 14.66
CA SER A 137 -10.10 -1.32 15.81
C SER A 137 -10.53 -2.74 16.18
N ASN A 138 -11.81 -3.09 16.04
CA ASN A 138 -12.29 -4.44 16.31
C ASN A 138 -11.69 -5.50 15.37
N MET A 139 -11.50 -5.17 14.10
CA MET A 139 -10.81 -6.06 13.15
C MET A 139 -9.31 -6.07 13.38
N LEU A 140 -8.70 -4.94 13.76
CA LEU A 140 -7.28 -4.93 14.14
C LEU A 140 -7.01 -5.88 15.32
N VAL A 141 -7.86 -5.90 16.35
CA VAL A 141 -7.75 -6.87 17.45
C VAL A 141 -7.81 -8.31 16.94
N GLN A 142 -8.72 -8.62 16.00
CA GLN A 142 -8.80 -9.96 15.42
C GLN A 142 -7.52 -10.33 14.64
N PHE A 143 -6.96 -9.39 13.87
CA PHE A 143 -5.73 -9.61 13.10
C PHE A 143 -4.47 -9.71 13.96
N VAL A 144 -4.46 -9.08 15.14
CA VAL A 144 -3.40 -9.25 16.13
C VAL A 144 -3.37 -10.68 16.68
N SER A 145 -4.52 -11.30 16.90
CA SER A 145 -4.62 -12.68 17.40
C SER A 145 -4.70 -13.74 16.28
N ASP A 146 -4.48 -13.36 15.02
CA ASP A 146 -4.67 -14.24 13.87
C ASP A 146 -3.70 -15.43 13.87
N GLU A 147 -4.14 -16.62 13.49
CA GLU A 147 -3.25 -17.80 13.46
C GLU A 147 -2.08 -17.65 12.46
N ARG A 148 -2.31 -16.91 11.37
CA ARG A 148 -1.35 -16.72 10.28
C ARG A 148 -0.38 -15.62 10.63
N ARG A 149 0.89 -16.02 10.69
CA ARG A 149 2.05 -15.14 10.95
C ARG A 149 2.03 -13.85 10.13
N LEU A 150 1.73 -13.92 8.83
CA LEU A 150 1.82 -12.77 7.93
C LEU A 150 0.82 -11.67 8.31
N ILE A 151 -0.40 -12.05 8.73
CA ILE A 151 -1.43 -11.09 9.17
C ILE A 151 -1.00 -10.43 10.49
N ARG A 152 -0.54 -11.22 11.47
CA ARG A 152 -0.02 -10.68 12.74
C ARG A 152 1.17 -9.77 12.54
N MET A 153 2.09 -10.14 11.63
CA MET A 153 3.27 -9.33 11.32
C MET A 153 2.89 -7.98 10.71
N SER A 154 1.90 -7.94 9.82
CA SER A 154 1.38 -6.68 9.27
C SER A 154 0.59 -5.87 10.30
N ALA A 155 -0.21 -6.52 11.15
CA ALA A 155 -0.89 -5.86 12.27
C ALA A 155 0.12 -5.24 13.25
N ALA A 156 1.25 -5.90 13.49
CA ALA A 156 2.33 -5.43 14.33
C ALA A 156 2.98 -4.13 13.83
N SER A 157 2.86 -3.80 12.55
CA SER A 157 3.30 -2.52 11.97
C SER A 157 2.19 -1.45 11.94
N ASN A 158 0.96 -1.76 12.38
CA ASN A 158 -0.15 -0.82 12.33
C ASN A 158 0.05 0.31 13.38
N PRO A 159 0.00 1.60 13.00
CA PRO A 159 0.23 2.69 13.95
C PRO A 159 -0.89 2.89 14.97
N LEU A 160 -2.02 2.16 14.85
CA LEU A 160 -3.18 2.27 15.74
C LEU A 160 -3.22 1.21 16.86
N LEU A 161 -2.17 0.41 17.01
CA LEU A 161 -2.08 -0.55 18.12
C LEU A 161 -2.20 0.16 19.48
N LYS A 162 -2.98 -0.44 20.38
CA LYS A 162 -3.06 -0.02 21.79
C LYS A 162 -2.20 -0.94 22.64
N ILE A 163 -2.01 -0.54 23.90
CA ILE A 163 -1.11 -1.22 24.84
C ILE A 163 -1.44 -2.71 25.01
N GLU A 164 -2.72 -3.09 25.00
CA GLU A 164 -3.12 -4.50 25.11
C GLU A 164 -2.62 -5.31 23.91
N GLN A 165 -2.77 -4.80 22.69
CA GLN A 165 -2.28 -5.47 21.48
C GLN A 165 -0.75 -5.47 21.41
N ILE A 166 -0.11 -4.38 21.85
CA ILE A 166 1.35 -4.30 21.94
C ILE A 166 1.88 -5.40 22.88
N ASN A 167 1.29 -5.55 24.07
CA ASN A 167 1.69 -6.57 25.03
C ASN A 167 1.49 -8.00 24.49
N GLU A 168 0.38 -8.24 23.78
CA GLU A 168 0.14 -9.52 23.12
C GLU A 168 1.23 -9.82 22.07
N LEU A 169 1.52 -8.86 21.19
CA LEU A 169 2.50 -9.01 20.12
C LEU A 169 3.95 -9.06 20.61
N LEU A 170 4.28 -8.44 21.76
CA LEU A 170 5.59 -8.59 22.40
C LEU A 170 5.87 -10.05 22.80
N LEU A 171 4.81 -10.79 23.13
CA LEU A 171 4.84 -12.20 23.50
C LEU A 171 4.50 -13.12 22.31
N ASP A 172 4.39 -12.59 21.08
CA ASP A 172 4.08 -13.40 19.90
C ASP A 172 5.09 -14.54 19.77
N ARG A 173 4.64 -15.71 19.34
CA ARG A 173 5.50 -16.88 19.10
C ARG A 173 6.53 -16.65 18.00
N ASP A 174 6.21 -15.82 17.02
CA ASP A 174 7.04 -15.59 15.84
C ASP A 174 7.97 -14.39 16.00
N GLU A 175 9.27 -14.59 15.74
CA GLU A 175 10.28 -13.55 15.91
C GLU A 175 10.12 -12.38 14.94
N TYR A 176 9.58 -12.61 13.74
CA TYR A 176 9.39 -11.54 12.76
C TYR A 176 8.22 -10.65 13.11
N VAL A 177 7.20 -11.19 13.78
CA VAL A 177 6.09 -10.39 14.33
C VAL A 177 6.64 -9.46 15.43
N ARG A 178 7.42 -10.01 16.36
CA ARG A 178 8.09 -9.21 17.41
C ARG A 178 9.00 -8.15 16.81
N LYS A 179 9.79 -8.48 15.77
CA LYS A 179 10.65 -7.52 15.08
C LYS A 179 9.85 -6.40 14.41
N ALA A 180 8.76 -6.73 13.71
CA ALA A 180 7.89 -5.75 13.07
C ALA A 180 7.29 -4.76 14.10
N LEU A 181 6.94 -5.26 15.30
CA LEU A 181 6.47 -4.41 16.40
C LEU A 181 7.57 -3.46 16.91
N MET A 182 8.83 -3.91 16.97
CA MET A 182 9.95 -3.08 17.42
C MET A 182 10.21 -1.88 16.51
N GLU A 183 9.81 -1.97 15.24
CA GLU A 183 9.89 -0.88 14.26
C GLU A 183 8.62 0.00 14.26
N ASN A 184 7.61 -0.32 15.09
CA ASN A 184 6.34 0.39 15.12
C ASN A 184 6.39 1.67 15.99
N PRO A 185 6.02 2.85 15.44
CA PRO A 185 5.94 4.11 16.19
C PRO A 185 5.08 4.06 17.47
N ALA A 186 4.00 3.26 17.48
CA ALA A 186 3.09 3.14 18.62
C ALA A 186 3.75 2.50 19.86
N LEU A 187 4.77 1.65 19.65
CA LEU A 187 5.56 1.06 20.73
C LEU A 187 6.35 2.14 21.48
N HIS A 188 7.04 3.01 20.74
CA HIS A 188 7.85 4.08 21.34
C HIS A 188 7.00 5.11 22.09
N GLY A 189 5.82 5.47 21.55
CA GLY A 189 4.86 6.33 22.24
C GLY A 189 4.40 5.74 23.57
N SER A 190 4.21 4.42 23.63
CA SER A 190 3.80 3.71 24.85
C SER A 190 4.92 3.63 25.89
N LEU A 191 6.17 3.38 25.47
CA LEU A 191 7.34 3.34 26.37
C LEU A 191 7.68 4.72 26.93
N SER A 192 7.47 5.80 26.18
CA SER A 192 7.67 7.18 26.66
C SER A 192 6.64 7.60 27.72
N MET A 193 5.46 6.98 27.75
CA MET A 193 4.44 7.20 28.79
C MET A 193 4.72 6.39 30.06
N CYS A 194 5.49 5.31 29.95
CA CYS A 194 6.08 4.59 31.06
C CYS A 194 7.46 5.18 31.40
N SER A 195 7.52 6.41 31.92
CA SER A 195 8.77 6.86 32.53
C SER A 195 9.02 6.02 33.80
N VAL A 196 10.10 5.23 33.71
CA VAL A 196 11.06 4.83 34.76
C VAL A 196 10.46 4.62 36.17
N ASP A 197 9.93 3.44 36.46
CA ASP A 197 9.85 2.94 37.87
C ASP A 197 9.55 1.42 38.03
N ALA A 198 9.39 0.63 36.95
CA ALA A 198 8.91 -0.75 37.09
C ALA A 198 9.85 -1.87 36.57
N LEU A 199 11.11 -1.59 36.25
CA LEU A 199 12.07 -2.62 35.81
C LEU A 199 13.46 -2.48 36.46
N LEU A 200 13.50 -2.31 37.78
CA LEU A 200 14.62 -2.69 38.64
C LEU A 200 14.13 -3.64 39.73
#